data_AF-A0A5J4YD70-F1
#
_entry.id   AF-A0A5J4YD70-F1
#
_cell.length_a   1.000
_cell.length_b   1.000
_cell.length_c   1.000
_cell.angle_alpha   90.00
_cell.angle_beta   90.00
_cell.angle_gamma   90.00
#
_symmetry.space_group_name_H-M   'P 1'
#
loop_
_entity.id
_entity.type
_entity.pdbx_description
1 polymer ?
#
loop_
_entity_poly.entity_id
_entity_poly.type
_entity_poly.pdbx_seq_one_letter_code
_entity_poly.pdbx_strand_id
1 'polypeptide(L)'
;MARNEEKAQAMLNRFLAGKAEEARGPKEKRPYLATECHDLNEADRWRQQILREIGRKVMEIQNAGLGDHRIRDLNDEINKLIREKGHWERRIVELGGPDYARNAPRMTDDEGNQVQGATGKGGGYKYFGAAKQLPGVRELFEKEAPRQIRRTRHQMYRHIDADYYGFRDDEDGVLEKVEAPAEKLMRAQALSEWQDKEEDRQAALANVKGGMDSTTADNTQQEFVAYVPLPDQKEIEHRVMLKKKADLLAKYSSEASIKQQEESNAFLSKR
;
A
#
# COMPACT_ATOMS: atom_id res chain seq x y z
N MET A 1 -58.55 28.35 -36.19
CA MET A 1 -57.78 29.45 -35.55
C MET A 1 -56.41 29.52 -36.22
N ALA A 2 -56.00 30.67 -36.73
CA ALA A 2 -54.68 30.86 -37.34
C ALA A 2 -53.54 30.56 -36.35
N ARG A 3 -52.40 30.06 -36.84
CA ARG A 3 -51.22 29.77 -36.01
C ARG A 3 -50.68 31.05 -35.39
N ASN A 4 -49.98 30.94 -34.25
CA ASN A 4 -49.47 32.11 -33.53
C ASN A 4 -48.51 32.95 -34.40
N GLU A 5 -47.74 32.30 -35.26
CA GLU A 5 -46.86 32.94 -36.24
C GLU A 5 -47.63 33.79 -37.27
N GLU A 6 -48.73 33.27 -37.81
CA GLU A 6 -49.58 34.00 -38.76
C GLU A 6 -50.27 35.20 -38.08
N LYS A 7 -50.70 35.03 -36.82
CA LYS A 7 -51.23 36.13 -36.00
C LYS A 7 -50.16 37.19 -35.78
N ALA A 8 -48.94 36.81 -35.41
CA ALA A 8 -47.84 37.77 -35.23
C ALA A 8 -47.46 38.51 -36.53
N GLN A 9 -47.63 37.86 -37.68
CA GLN A 9 -47.38 38.45 -39.00
C GLN A 9 -48.53 39.29 -39.56
N ALA A 10 -49.70 39.30 -38.91
CA ALA A 10 -50.81 40.16 -39.31
C ALA A 10 -50.39 41.64 -39.33
N MET A 11 -50.89 42.41 -40.30
CA MET A 11 -50.52 43.83 -40.48
C MET A 11 -50.68 44.67 -39.21
N LEU A 12 -51.76 44.44 -38.45
CA LEU A 12 -51.98 45.14 -37.19
C LEU A 12 -50.90 44.84 -36.15
N ASN A 13 -50.50 43.57 -36.00
CA ASN A 13 -49.50 43.19 -35.02
C ASN A 13 -48.10 43.67 -35.42
N ARG A 14 -47.78 43.66 -36.72
CA ARG A 14 -46.56 44.31 -37.24
C ARG A 14 -46.56 45.82 -36.98
N PHE A 15 -47.69 46.50 -37.20
CA PHE A 15 -47.82 47.94 -36.94
C PHE A 15 -47.69 48.28 -35.45
N LEU A 16 -48.36 47.51 -34.58
CA LEU A 16 -48.25 47.67 -33.13
C LEU A 16 -46.82 47.38 -32.63
N ALA A 17 -46.15 46.37 -33.19
CA ALA A 17 -44.75 46.09 -32.91
C ALA A 17 -43.84 47.26 -33.37
N GLY A 18 -44.06 47.80 -34.57
CA GLY A 18 -43.32 48.97 -35.07
C GLY A 18 -43.52 50.21 -34.21
N LYS A 19 -44.75 50.51 -33.80
CA LYS A 19 -45.08 51.58 -32.84
C LYS A 19 -44.41 51.38 -31.48
N ALA A 20 -44.37 50.14 -31.00
CA ALA A 20 -43.71 49.81 -29.73
C ALA A 20 -42.18 49.90 -29.83
N GLU A 21 -41.59 49.56 -30.97
CA GLU A 21 -40.16 49.77 -31.24
C GLU A 21 -39.83 51.26 -31.36
N GLU A 22 -40.66 52.05 -32.03
CA GLU A 22 -40.53 53.51 -32.10
C GLU A 22 -40.59 54.15 -30.72
N ALA A 23 -41.51 53.70 -29.85
CA ALA A 23 -41.62 54.16 -28.47
C ALA A 23 -40.43 53.75 -27.57
N ARG A 24 -39.76 52.62 -27.87
CA ARG A 24 -38.56 52.17 -27.15
C ARG A 24 -37.27 52.83 -27.65
N GLY A 25 -37.28 53.43 -28.83
CA GLY A 25 -36.09 53.98 -29.47
C GLY A 25 -35.17 52.91 -30.08
N PRO A 26 -34.08 53.33 -30.73
CA PRO A 26 -33.13 52.41 -31.34
C PRO A 26 -32.49 51.51 -30.28
N LYS A 27 -32.23 50.23 -30.64
CA LYS A 27 -31.50 49.31 -29.76
C LYS A 27 -30.10 49.86 -29.53
N GLU A 28 -29.88 50.45 -28.36
CA GLU A 28 -28.57 50.92 -27.94
C GLU A 28 -27.58 49.75 -27.97
N LYS A 29 -26.44 49.96 -28.62
CA LYS A 29 -25.34 49.00 -28.62
C LYS A 29 -24.41 49.38 -27.49
N ARG A 30 -23.92 48.36 -26.77
CA ARG A 30 -22.90 48.58 -25.77
C ARG A 30 -21.67 49.26 -26.38
N PRO A 31 -21.08 50.26 -25.72
CA PRO A 31 -19.79 50.82 -26.12
C PRO A 31 -18.71 49.74 -26.18
N TYR A 32 -17.71 49.93 -27.06
CA TYR A 32 -16.59 48.99 -27.17
C TYR A 32 -15.65 49.09 -25.96
N LEU A 33 -15.40 50.31 -25.49
CA LEU A 33 -14.56 50.61 -24.34
C LEU A 33 -15.45 50.95 -23.14
N ALA A 34 -15.28 50.23 -22.03
CA ALA A 34 -16.02 50.52 -20.80
C ALA A 34 -15.70 51.93 -20.24
N THR A 35 -14.50 52.46 -20.52
CA THR A 35 -14.05 53.78 -20.06
C THR A 35 -14.90 54.95 -20.60
N GLU A 36 -15.57 54.77 -21.74
CA GLU A 36 -16.43 55.78 -22.35
C GLU A 36 -17.74 55.99 -21.58
N CYS A 37 -18.13 55.04 -20.73
CA CYS A 37 -19.34 55.13 -19.92
C CYS A 37 -19.02 55.86 -18.61
N HIS A 38 -19.77 56.92 -18.30
CA HIS A 38 -19.59 57.73 -17.08
C HIS A 38 -20.72 57.52 -16.06
N ASP A 39 -21.81 56.88 -16.45
CA ASP A 39 -22.98 56.66 -15.60
C ASP A 39 -22.97 55.23 -15.02
N LEU A 40 -23.08 55.15 -13.69
CA LEU A 40 -23.08 53.87 -12.97
C LEU A 40 -24.25 52.97 -13.38
N ASN A 41 -25.45 53.54 -13.53
CA ASN A 41 -26.65 52.79 -13.92
C ASN A 41 -26.55 52.20 -15.33
N GLU A 42 -25.88 52.91 -16.23
CA GLU A 42 -25.67 52.46 -17.60
C GLU A 42 -24.61 51.35 -17.65
N ALA A 43 -23.52 51.49 -16.89
CA ALA A 43 -22.51 50.45 -16.74
C ALA A 43 -23.11 49.15 -16.17
N ASP A 44 -24.00 49.25 -15.17
CA ASP A 44 -24.72 48.09 -14.63
C ASP A 44 -25.68 47.46 -15.64
N ARG A 45 -26.37 48.27 -16.46
CA ARG A 45 -27.22 47.78 -17.56
C ARG A 45 -26.39 46.96 -18.55
N TRP A 46 -25.23 47.45 -18.97
CA TRP A 46 -24.35 46.75 -19.90
C TRP A 46 -23.76 45.47 -19.31
N ARG A 47 -23.36 45.50 -18.03
CA ARG A 47 -22.94 44.29 -17.30
C ARG A 47 -24.03 43.22 -17.29
N GLN A 48 -25.28 43.60 -16.98
CA GLN A 48 -26.41 42.66 -16.97
C GLN A 48 -26.70 42.12 -18.38
N GLN A 49 -26.58 42.93 -19.42
CA GLN A 49 -26.72 42.45 -20.79
C GLN A 49 -25.67 41.39 -21.13
N ILE A 50 -24.41 41.62 -20.78
CA ILE A 50 -23.32 40.65 -21.00
C ILE A 50 -23.61 39.35 -20.24
N LEU A 51 -24.10 39.43 -19.00
CA LEU A 51 -24.51 38.24 -18.23
C LEU A 51 -25.63 37.44 -18.92
N ARG A 52 -26.63 38.10 -19.50
CA ARG A 52 -27.71 37.43 -20.27
C ARG A 52 -27.19 36.81 -21.56
N GLU A 53 -26.24 37.45 -22.24
CA GLU A 53 -25.58 36.89 -23.42
C GLU A 53 -24.74 35.65 -23.08
N ILE A 54 -23.96 35.70 -21.99
CA ILE A 54 -23.24 34.54 -21.46
C ILE A 54 -24.23 33.43 -21.14
N GLY A 55 -25.31 33.71 -20.40
CA GLY A 55 -26.31 32.70 -20.04
C GLY A 55 -26.91 31.97 -21.24
N ARG A 56 -27.26 32.70 -22.31
CA ARG A 56 -27.76 32.11 -23.56
C ARG A 56 -26.73 31.19 -24.22
N LYS A 57 -25.47 31.61 -24.30
CA LYS A 57 -24.40 30.81 -24.91
C LYS A 57 -24.02 29.60 -24.05
N VAL A 58 -24.04 29.74 -22.72
CA VAL A 58 -23.82 28.61 -21.80
C VAL A 58 -24.90 27.54 -22.01
N MET A 59 -26.17 27.93 -22.15
CA MET A 59 -27.24 26.98 -22.47
C MET A 59 -27.04 26.32 -23.84
N GLU A 60 -26.54 27.05 -24.83
CA GLU A 60 -26.23 26.51 -26.16
C GLU A 60 -25.06 25.50 -26.12
N ILE A 61 -23.97 25.79 -25.38
CA ILE A 61 -22.81 24.90 -25.23
C ILE A 61 -23.14 23.62 -24.46
N GLN A 62 -24.13 23.64 -23.56
CA GLN A 62 -24.53 22.41 -22.85
C GLN A 62 -25.03 21.32 -23.80
N ASN A 63 -25.48 21.67 -25.01
CA ASN A 63 -25.84 20.70 -26.04
C ASN A 63 -24.59 20.05 -26.66
N ALA A 64 -24.25 18.84 -26.21
CA ALA A 64 -23.12 18.06 -26.74
C ALA A 64 -23.26 17.67 -28.23
N GLY A 65 -24.47 17.74 -28.80
CA GLY A 65 -24.73 17.42 -30.21
C GLY A 65 -24.39 18.54 -31.20
N LEU A 66 -23.92 19.70 -30.72
CA LEU A 66 -23.72 20.89 -31.56
C LEU A 66 -22.46 20.84 -32.45
N GLY A 67 -21.68 19.76 -32.34
CA GLY A 67 -20.44 19.54 -33.09
C GLY A 67 -19.26 20.30 -32.50
N ASP A 68 -18.09 19.64 -32.48
CA ASP A 68 -16.92 20.12 -31.74
C ASP A 68 -16.45 21.53 -32.13
N HIS A 69 -16.49 21.88 -33.43
CA HIS A 69 -16.06 23.21 -33.90
C HIS A 69 -16.95 24.32 -33.36
N ARG A 70 -18.27 24.14 -33.43
CA ARG A 70 -19.23 25.12 -32.93
C ARG A 70 -19.12 25.27 -31.41
N ILE A 71 -18.87 24.18 -30.69
CA ILE A 71 -18.62 24.21 -29.25
C ILE A 71 -17.36 25.02 -28.92
N ARG A 72 -16.28 24.90 -29.71
CA ARG A 72 -15.06 25.72 -29.56
C ARG A 72 -15.34 27.21 -29.78
N ASP A 73 -16.01 27.56 -30.87
CA ASP A 73 -16.35 28.95 -31.18
C ASP A 73 -17.21 29.58 -30.08
N LEU A 74 -18.23 28.86 -29.60
CA LEU A 74 -19.06 29.33 -28.51
C LEU A 74 -18.25 29.50 -27.20
N ASN A 75 -17.31 28.60 -26.92
CA ASN A 75 -16.45 28.70 -25.74
C ASN A 75 -15.55 29.95 -25.80
N ASP A 76 -14.98 30.24 -26.97
CA ASP A 76 -14.20 31.45 -27.22
C ASP A 76 -15.04 32.72 -27.06
N GLU A 77 -16.26 32.70 -27.60
CA GLU A 77 -17.21 33.79 -27.46
C GLU A 77 -17.60 34.03 -25.99
N ILE A 78 -17.83 32.99 -25.20
CA ILE A 78 -18.10 33.12 -23.76
C ILE A 78 -16.88 33.69 -23.04
N ASN A 79 -15.67 33.20 -23.32
CA ASN A 79 -14.45 33.73 -22.71
C ASN A 79 -14.20 35.20 -23.08
N LYS A 80 -14.57 35.62 -24.31
CA LYS A 80 -14.55 37.03 -24.72
C LYS A 80 -15.55 37.86 -23.89
N LEU A 81 -16.79 37.39 -23.75
CA LEU A 81 -17.80 38.07 -22.94
C LEU A 81 -17.44 38.15 -21.45
N ILE A 82 -16.78 37.12 -20.88
CA ILE A 82 -16.32 37.15 -19.48
C ILE A 82 -15.21 38.19 -19.28
N ARG A 83 -14.30 38.33 -20.25
CA ARG A 83 -13.29 39.39 -20.22
C ARG A 83 -13.95 40.76 -20.30
N GLU A 84 -14.86 40.97 -21.26
CA GLU A 84 -15.66 42.19 -21.38
C GLU A 84 -16.40 42.51 -20.07
N LYS A 85 -17.08 41.53 -19.45
CA LYS A 85 -17.71 41.67 -18.13
C LYS A 85 -16.71 42.18 -17.08
N GLY A 86 -15.49 41.63 -17.05
CA GLY A 86 -14.45 42.07 -16.13
C GLY A 86 -13.99 43.52 -16.35
N HIS A 87 -14.03 44.03 -17.59
CA HIS A 87 -13.79 45.45 -17.88
C HIS A 87 -14.92 46.32 -17.33
N TRP A 88 -16.17 45.92 -17.55
CA TRP A 88 -17.34 46.63 -17.02
C TRP A 88 -17.42 46.60 -15.49
N GLU A 89 -17.07 45.48 -14.85
CA GLU A 89 -17.03 45.38 -13.38
C GLU A 89 -15.97 46.30 -12.78
N ARG A 90 -14.76 46.37 -13.38
CA ARG A 90 -13.75 47.35 -12.97
C ARG A 90 -14.24 48.79 -13.15
N ARG A 91 -14.91 49.08 -14.27
CA ARG A 91 -15.47 50.41 -14.50
C ARG A 91 -16.53 50.80 -13.47
N ILE A 92 -17.40 49.87 -13.09
CA ILE A 92 -18.40 50.11 -12.04
C ILE A 92 -17.71 50.45 -10.72
N VAL A 93 -16.64 49.73 -10.36
CA VAL A 93 -15.84 50.04 -9.17
C VAL A 93 -15.17 51.42 -9.27
N GLU A 94 -14.61 51.78 -10.42
CA GLU A 94 -14.03 53.12 -10.66
C GLU A 94 -15.06 54.25 -10.51
N LEU A 95 -16.31 54.01 -10.92
CA LEU A 95 -17.43 54.95 -10.76
C LEU A 95 -18.03 54.96 -9.34
N GLY A 96 -17.45 54.21 -8.39
CA GLY A 96 -17.89 54.14 -6.99
C GLY A 96 -19.01 53.13 -6.71
N GLY A 97 -19.25 52.19 -7.63
CA GLY A 97 -20.25 51.14 -7.51
C GLY A 97 -19.77 49.87 -6.78
N PRO A 98 -20.66 48.87 -6.64
CA PRO A 98 -20.36 47.63 -5.92
C PRO A 98 -19.27 46.78 -6.60
N ASP A 99 -18.41 46.16 -5.80
CA ASP A 99 -17.43 45.19 -6.30
C ASP A 99 -18.07 43.81 -6.53
N TYR A 100 -18.56 43.62 -7.75
CA TYR A 100 -19.15 42.35 -8.18
C TYR A 100 -18.14 41.21 -8.35
N ALA A 101 -16.84 41.49 -8.50
CA ALA A 101 -15.83 40.45 -8.67
C ALA A 101 -15.61 39.70 -7.35
N ARG A 102 -15.67 40.42 -6.22
CA ARG A 102 -15.53 39.85 -4.88
C ARG A 102 -16.70 38.95 -4.47
N ASN A 103 -17.91 39.32 -4.88
CA ASN A 103 -19.15 38.61 -4.51
C ASN A 103 -19.55 37.53 -5.53
N ALA A 104 -18.77 37.35 -6.60
CA ALA A 104 -19.07 36.34 -7.61
C ALA A 104 -18.91 34.92 -7.03
N PRO A 105 -19.89 34.01 -7.27
CA PRO A 105 -19.73 32.60 -6.94
C PRO A 105 -18.47 32.04 -7.59
N ARG A 106 -17.62 31.39 -6.80
CA ARG A 106 -16.47 30.66 -7.35
C ARG A 106 -17.02 29.51 -8.20
N MET A 107 -16.45 29.34 -9.39
CA MET A 107 -16.92 28.31 -10.32
C MET A 107 -16.59 26.93 -9.74
N THR A 108 -17.64 26.14 -9.56
CA THR A 108 -17.59 24.77 -9.06
C THR A 108 -17.73 23.82 -10.25
N ASP A 109 -16.98 22.73 -10.23
CA ASP A 109 -17.04 21.69 -11.26
C ASP A 109 -18.35 20.89 -11.18
N ASP A 110 -18.62 20.08 -12.20
CA ASP A 110 -19.80 19.18 -12.23
C ASP A 110 -19.78 18.17 -11.06
N GLU A 111 -18.61 17.96 -10.44
CA GLU A 111 -18.40 17.15 -9.23
C GLU A 111 -18.52 17.95 -7.90
N GLY A 112 -18.90 19.22 -7.92
CA GLY A 112 -18.97 20.02 -6.69
C GLY A 112 -17.61 20.49 -6.15
N ASN A 113 -16.52 20.18 -6.86
CA ASN A 113 -15.17 20.61 -6.50
C ASN A 113 -14.91 22.05 -6.96
N GLN A 114 -14.34 22.89 -6.11
CA GLN A 114 -13.93 24.24 -6.54
C GLN A 114 -12.85 24.11 -7.62
N VAL A 115 -13.16 24.60 -8.83
CA VAL A 115 -12.18 24.69 -9.92
C VAL A 115 -11.22 25.80 -9.53
N GLN A 116 -10.13 25.44 -8.83
CA GLN A 116 -9.04 26.37 -8.63
C GLN A 116 -8.49 26.73 -10.01
N GLY A 117 -8.54 28.02 -10.30
CA GLY A 117 -8.56 28.55 -11.66
C GLY A 117 -7.50 27.96 -12.56
N ALA A 118 -7.95 27.49 -13.72
CA ALA A 118 -7.13 27.15 -14.88
C ALA A 118 -6.09 26.05 -14.63
N THR A 119 -6.37 24.88 -15.16
CA THR A 119 -5.33 23.94 -15.58
C THR A 119 -4.42 24.64 -16.60
N GLY A 120 -3.38 25.30 -16.08
CA GLY A 120 -2.40 26.04 -16.85
C GLY A 120 -1.92 27.30 -16.13
N LYS A 121 -0.60 27.45 -16.11
CA LYS A 121 0.19 28.62 -15.68
C LYS A 121 -0.27 29.89 -16.43
N GLY A 122 -1.43 30.44 -16.09
CA GLY A 122 -2.07 31.56 -16.79
C GLY A 122 -3.61 31.49 -16.73
N GLY A 123 -4.19 31.93 -15.62
CA GLY A 123 -5.63 31.86 -15.30
C GLY A 123 -6.57 32.75 -16.12
N GLY A 124 -6.57 32.61 -17.46
CA GLY A 124 -7.36 33.45 -18.37
C GLY A 124 -8.46 32.74 -19.17
N TYR A 125 -8.26 31.47 -19.53
CA TYR A 125 -9.16 30.73 -20.43
C TYR A 125 -9.90 29.63 -19.68
N LYS A 126 -11.21 29.49 -19.95
CA LYS A 126 -12.10 28.55 -19.25
C LYS A 126 -12.89 27.72 -20.26
N TYR A 127 -13.20 26.47 -19.89
CA TYR A 127 -14.03 25.57 -20.68
C TYR A 127 -15.37 25.36 -19.99
N PHE A 128 -16.48 25.57 -20.71
CA PHE A 128 -17.85 25.49 -20.17
C PHE A 128 -18.59 24.28 -20.74
N GLY A 129 -19.42 23.61 -19.93
CA GLY A 129 -20.33 22.55 -20.38
C GLY A 129 -19.65 21.50 -21.27
N ALA A 130 -20.22 21.25 -22.46
CA ALA A 130 -19.68 20.27 -23.42
C ALA A 130 -18.27 20.61 -23.93
N ALA A 131 -17.82 21.86 -23.80
CA ALA A 131 -16.45 22.22 -24.19
C ALA A 131 -15.39 21.51 -23.34
N LYS A 132 -15.72 21.07 -22.10
CA LYS A 132 -14.83 20.24 -21.28
C LYS A 132 -14.63 18.83 -21.86
N GLN A 133 -15.60 18.33 -22.62
CA GLN A 133 -15.58 16.98 -23.20
C GLN A 133 -14.91 16.92 -24.57
N LEU A 134 -14.45 18.06 -25.09
CA LEU A 134 -13.74 18.11 -26.37
C LEU A 134 -12.46 17.25 -26.31
N PRO A 135 -12.11 16.55 -27.42
CA PRO A 135 -10.84 15.85 -27.53
C PRO A 135 -9.66 16.78 -27.22
N GLY A 136 -8.70 16.32 -26.40
CA GLY A 136 -7.56 17.10 -25.91
C GLY A 136 -7.85 18.03 -24.72
N VAL A 137 -9.07 18.55 -24.58
CA VAL A 137 -9.48 19.32 -23.38
C VAL A 137 -9.86 18.39 -22.25
N ARG A 138 -10.57 17.30 -22.57
CA ARG A 138 -10.99 16.29 -21.60
C ARG A 138 -9.82 15.73 -20.80
N GLU A 139 -8.69 15.50 -21.47
CA GLU A 139 -7.45 15.00 -20.84
C GLU A 139 -6.85 16.00 -19.84
N LEU A 140 -7.11 17.31 -19.98
CA LEU A 140 -6.67 18.33 -19.02
C LEU A 140 -7.50 18.32 -17.73
N PHE A 141 -8.75 17.86 -17.80
CA PHE A 141 -9.67 17.79 -16.65
C PHE A 141 -9.69 16.40 -16.01
N GLU A 142 -9.35 15.35 -16.75
CA GLU A 142 -9.16 14.01 -16.21
C GLU A 142 -7.96 14.03 -15.27
N LYS A 143 -8.22 14.13 -13.96
CA LYS A 143 -7.18 14.12 -12.93
C LYS A 143 -6.36 12.85 -13.11
N GLU A 144 -5.04 13.00 -13.30
CA GLU A 144 -4.12 11.87 -13.23
C GLU A 144 -4.46 11.08 -11.96
N ALA A 145 -4.79 9.79 -12.12
CA ALA A 145 -5.08 8.93 -10.98
C ALA A 145 -3.93 9.09 -9.96
N PRO A 146 -4.24 9.27 -8.66
CA PRO A 146 -3.22 9.53 -7.66
C PRO A 146 -2.14 8.46 -7.80
N ARG A 147 -0.93 8.89 -8.13
CA ARG A 147 0.19 7.97 -8.32
C ARG A 147 0.30 7.13 -7.06
N GLN A 148 0.20 5.82 -7.21
CA GLN A 148 0.37 4.90 -6.09
C GLN A 148 1.80 5.09 -5.57
N ILE A 149 1.94 5.84 -4.47
CA ILE A 149 3.23 6.04 -3.82
C ILE A 149 3.64 4.67 -3.27
N ARG A 150 4.58 4.01 -3.95
CA ARG A 150 5.15 2.77 -3.42
C ARG A 150 5.78 3.09 -2.06
N ARG A 151 5.59 2.21 -1.09
CA ARG A 151 6.18 2.37 0.25
C ARG A 151 7.67 2.63 0.10
N THR A 152 8.15 3.72 0.70
CA THR A 152 9.58 4.03 0.66
C THR A 152 10.35 2.98 1.46
N ARG A 153 11.63 2.80 1.15
CA ARG A 153 12.53 1.89 1.88
C ARG A 153 12.47 2.15 3.39
N HIS A 154 12.43 3.42 3.80
CA HIS A 154 12.27 3.81 5.20
C HIS A 154 10.92 3.37 5.81
N GLN A 155 9.80 3.51 5.09
CA GLN A 155 8.50 3.02 5.56
C GLN A 155 8.44 1.49 5.67
N MET A 156 9.16 0.77 4.81
CA MET A 156 9.28 -0.69 4.93
C MET A 156 10.11 -1.08 6.15
N TYR A 157 11.24 -0.42 6.39
CA TYR A 157 12.08 -0.68 7.57
C TYR A 157 11.47 -0.25 8.90
N ARG A 158 10.49 0.67 8.90
CA ARG A 158 9.79 1.07 10.12
C ARG A 158 9.04 -0.09 10.80
N HIS A 159 8.71 -1.14 10.05
CA HIS A 159 8.03 -2.34 10.56
C HIS A 159 8.97 -3.54 10.72
N ILE A 160 10.28 -3.34 10.49
CA ILE A 160 11.29 -4.37 10.67
C ILE A 160 11.92 -4.11 12.03
N ASP A 161 11.29 -4.71 13.03
CA ASP A 161 11.59 -4.50 14.44
C ASP A 161 12.55 -5.59 14.93
N ALA A 162 13.01 -5.51 16.19
CA ALA A 162 13.85 -6.56 16.78
C ALA A 162 13.18 -7.96 16.73
N ASP A 163 11.85 -7.99 16.71
CA ASP A 163 11.03 -9.20 16.61
C ASP A 163 11.18 -9.89 15.26
N TYR A 164 11.37 -9.14 14.18
CA TYR A 164 11.64 -9.72 12.86
C TYR A 164 12.95 -10.53 12.83
N TYR A 165 13.89 -10.17 13.69
CA TYR A 165 15.17 -10.87 13.84
C TYR A 165 15.15 -11.92 14.97
N GLY A 166 14.00 -12.17 15.60
CA GLY A 166 13.84 -13.20 16.63
C GLY A 166 14.54 -12.88 17.95
N PHE A 167 14.92 -11.62 18.21
CA PHE A 167 15.60 -11.26 19.47
C PHE A 167 14.72 -11.41 20.72
N ARG A 168 13.41 -11.61 20.56
CA ARG A 168 12.45 -11.77 21.65
C ARG A 168 11.73 -13.12 21.66
N ASP A 169 12.02 -14.02 20.71
CA ASP A 169 11.34 -15.33 20.57
C ASP A 169 11.59 -16.26 21.78
N ASP A 170 12.70 -16.06 22.50
CA ASP A 170 13.00 -16.81 23.72
C ASP A 170 12.11 -16.42 24.90
N GLU A 171 11.53 -15.20 24.89
CA GLU A 171 10.67 -14.69 25.98
C GLU A 171 9.20 -15.12 25.85
N ASP A 172 8.82 -15.76 24.73
CA ASP A 172 7.48 -16.24 24.44
C ASP A 172 7.04 -17.38 25.38
N GLY A 173 8.00 -18.01 26.05
CA GLY A 173 7.80 -19.19 26.89
C GLY A 173 7.36 -20.44 26.10
N VAL A 174 7.39 -20.39 24.76
CA VAL A 174 7.13 -21.55 23.89
C VAL A 174 8.29 -22.54 24.00
N LEU A 175 9.53 -22.03 23.99
CA LEU A 175 10.74 -22.83 24.09
C LEU A 175 10.77 -23.63 25.40
N GLU A 176 10.50 -22.98 26.54
CA GLU A 176 10.45 -23.63 27.86
C GLU A 176 9.46 -24.81 27.92
N LYS A 177 8.30 -24.68 27.26
CA LYS A 177 7.28 -25.75 27.23
C LYS A 177 7.75 -26.99 26.46
N VAL A 178 8.58 -26.80 25.44
CA VAL A 178 9.10 -27.89 24.59
C VAL A 178 10.36 -28.50 25.22
N GLU A 179 11.21 -27.69 25.84
CA GLU A 179 12.43 -28.14 26.48
C GLU A 179 12.18 -28.90 27.79
N ALA A 180 11.23 -28.47 28.61
CA ALA A 180 10.92 -29.12 29.89
C ALA A 180 10.65 -30.64 29.82
N PRO A 181 9.83 -31.17 28.87
CA PRO A 181 9.65 -32.62 28.74
C PRO A 181 10.91 -33.33 28.21
N ALA A 182 11.65 -32.71 27.29
CA ALA A 182 12.89 -33.28 26.76
C ALA A 182 13.97 -33.36 27.86
N GLU A 183 14.12 -32.30 28.65
CA GLU A 183 15.05 -32.25 29.78
C GLU A 183 14.72 -33.31 30.83
N LYS A 184 13.43 -33.48 31.16
CA LYS A 184 12.99 -34.53 32.11
C LYS A 184 13.35 -35.92 31.62
N LEU A 185 13.18 -36.21 30.33
CA LEU A 185 13.56 -37.50 29.74
C LEU A 185 15.07 -37.73 29.81
N MET A 186 15.87 -36.75 29.40
CA MET A 186 17.33 -36.82 29.45
C MET A 186 17.83 -37.00 30.89
N ARG A 187 17.23 -36.27 31.85
CA ARG A 187 17.56 -36.37 33.27
C ARG A 187 17.19 -37.75 33.83
N ALA A 188 16.04 -38.31 33.45
CA ALA A 188 15.63 -39.65 33.85
C ALA A 188 16.57 -40.73 33.30
N GLN A 189 16.98 -40.62 32.04
CA GLN A 189 17.97 -41.52 31.43
C GLN A 189 19.33 -41.44 32.15
N ALA A 190 19.84 -40.24 32.39
CA ALA A 190 21.09 -40.04 33.11
C ALA A 190 21.04 -40.59 34.55
N LEU A 191 19.91 -40.46 35.23
CA LEU A 191 19.69 -41.05 36.56
C LEU A 191 19.66 -42.58 36.52
N SER A 192 19.00 -43.18 35.52
CA SER A 192 18.98 -44.64 35.32
C SER A 192 20.39 -45.17 35.08
N GLU A 193 21.14 -44.56 34.15
CA GLU A 193 22.52 -44.96 33.88
C GLU A 193 23.43 -44.79 35.10
N TRP A 194 23.19 -43.76 35.92
CA TRP A 194 23.93 -43.57 37.17
C TRP A 194 23.58 -44.66 38.18
N GLN A 195 22.30 -45.04 38.30
CA GLN A 195 21.85 -46.14 39.17
C GLN A 195 22.46 -47.47 38.72
N ASP A 196 22.42 -47.79 37.43
CA ASP A 196 23.01 -49.03 36.89
C ASP A 196 24.52 -49.10 37.20
N LYS A 197 25.26 -48.00 36.96
CA LYS A 197 26.69 -47.92 37.29
C LYS A 197 26.96 -48.05 38.79
N GLU A 198 26.05 -47.54 39.61
CA GLU A 198 26.15 -47.60 41.07
C GLU A 198 25.84 -49.00 41.60
N GLU A 199 24.86 -49.70 41.01
CA GLU A 199 24.57 -51.11 41.27
C GLU A 199 25.73 -52.00 40.84
N ASP A 200 26.31 -51.78 39.65
CA ASP A 200 27.53 -52.48 39.21
C ASP A 200 28.69 -52.26 40.18
N ARG A 201 28.86 -51.01 40.65
CA ARG A 201 29.85 -50.65 41.67
C ARG A 201 29.60 -51.40 42.98
N GLN A 202 28.35 -51.49 43.44
CA GLN A 202 27.99 -52.20 44.67
C GLN A 202 28.09 -53.71 44.54
N ALA A 203 27.65 -54.29 43.43
CA ALA A 203 27.75 -55.72 43.13
C ALA A 203 29.21 -56.16 43.09
N ALA A 204 30.08 -55.36 42.47
CA ALA A 204 31.51 -55.57 42.51
C ALA A 204 32.09 -55.52 43.93
N LEU A 205 31.70 -54.51 44.73
CA LEU A 205 32.11 -54.41 46.14
C LEU A 205 31.65 -55.63 46.96
N ALA A 206 30.46 -56.16 46.69
CA ALA A 206 29.93 -57.36 47.35
C ALA A 206 30.68 -58.64 46.94
N ASN A 207 31.07 -58.76 45.66
CA ASN A 207 31.82 -59.92 45.16
C ASN A 207 33.23 -59.99 45.77
N VAL A 208 33.88 -58.83 45.99
CA VAL A 208 35.18 -58.74 46.68
C VAL A 208 35.08 -59.17 48.15
N LYS A 209 33.97 -58.85 48.83
CA LYS A 209 33.72 -59.33 50.20
C LYS A 209 33.51 -60.85 50.30
N GLY A 210 33.05 -61.50 49.22
CA GLY A 210 32.83 -62.95 49.18
C GLY A 210 34.09 -63.80 48.94
N GLY A 211 35.21 -63.19 48.52
CA GLY A 211 36.48 -63.88 48.23
C GLY A 211 37.58 -63.72 49.28
N MET A 212 37.34 -62.95 50.35
CA MET A 212 38.32 -62.71 51.41
C MET A 212 38.23 -63.79 52.50
N ASP A 213 38.97 -64.88 52.31
CA ASP A 213 39.26 -65.85 53.39
C ASP A 213 40.08 -65.17 54.48
N SER A 214 39.76 -65.53 55.72
CA SER A 214 40.24 -64.91 56.95
C SER A 214 41.76 -65.06 57.12
N THR A 215 42.49 -63.95 57.21
CA THR A 215 43.59 -63.82 58.18
C THR A 215 44.02 -62.37 58.40
N THR A 216 44.10 -62.03 59.68
CA THR A 216 44.75 -60.86 60.31
C THR A 216 44.04 -59.50 60.23
N ALA A 217 43.64 -59.04 61.41
CA ALA A 217 43.04 -57.75 61.71
C ALA A 217 44.09 -56.68 62.08
N ASP A 218 43.62 -55.43 62.01
CA ASP A 218 44.14 -54.17 62.57
C ASP A 218 45.34 -53.49 61.90
N ASN A 219 45.04 -52.47 61.09
CA ASN A 219 45.48 -51.11 61.43
C ASN A 219 44.64 -50.02 60.75
N THR A 220 44.35 -48.98 61.52
CA THR A 220 43.53 -47.81 61.18
C THR A 220 44.24 -46.86 60.22
N GLN A 221 43.80 -46.82 58.96
CA GLN A 221 43.82 -45.66 58.04
C GLN A 221 42.89 -46.04 56.88
N GLN A 222 41.84 -45.25 56.60
CA GLN A 222 40.95 -45.49 55.45
C GLN A 222 41.74 -45.22 54.17
N GLU A 223 42.39 -46.23 53.61
CA GLU A 223 42.93 -46.15 52.26
C GLU A 223 41.75 -45.97 51.28
N PHE A 224 41.80 -44.89 50.51
CA PHE A 224 40.84 -44.62 49.44
C PHE A 224 41.04 -45.66 48.33
N VAL A 225 40.20 -46.70 48.33
CA VAL A 225 40.18 -47.70 47.25
C VAL A 225 39.28 -47.17 46.13
N ALA A 226 39.90 -46.57 45.11
CA ALA A 226 39.21 -46.25 43.87
C ALA A 226 38.90 -47.55 43.12
N TYR A 227 37.65 -47.99 43.14
CA TYR A 227 37.24 -49.17 42.41
C TYR A 227 37.22 -48.87 40.90
N VAL A 228 38.07 -49.57 40.14
CA VAL A 228 38.04 -49.61 38.68
C VAL A 228 37.47 -50.98 38.30
N PRO A 229 36.34 -51.07 37.57
CA PRO A 229 35.80 -52.34 37.13
C PRO A 229 36.82 -53.03 36.20
N LEU A 230 37.45 -54.08 36.71
CA LEU A 230 38.38 -54.92 35.97
C LEU A 230 37.58 -56.06 35.29
N PRO A 231 37.68 -56.22 33.96
CA PRO A 231 37.00 -57.30 33.24
C PRO A 231 37.47 -58.68 33.70
N ASP A 232 36.56 -59.65 33.69
CA ASP A 232 36.87 -61.04 34.02
C ASP A 232 37.80 -61.68 32.98
N GLN A 233 38.59 -62.69 33.37
CA GLN A 233 39.55 -63.38 32.50
C GLN A 233 38.92 -63.89 31.18
N LYS A 234 37.67 -64.35 31.23
CA LYS A 234 36.92 -64.81 30.04
C LYS A 234 36.55 -63.66 29.10
N GLU A 235 36.21 -62.50 29.64
CA GLU A 235 35.90 -61.30 28.83
C GLU A 235 37.16 -60.76 28.16
N ILE A 236 38.30 -60.81 28.86
CA ILE A 236 39.61 -60.46 28.30
C ILE A 236 39.94 -61.38 27.14
N GLU A 237 39.79 -62.69 27.31
CA GLU A 237 40.02 -63.66 26.24
C GLU A 237 39.12 -63.42 25.03
N HIS A 238 37.83 -63.17 25.25
CA HIS A 238 36.88 -62.87 24.17
C HIS A 238 37.23 -61.57 23.44
N ARG A 239 37.54 -60.49 24.17
CA ARG A 239 37.98 -59.20 23.61
C ARG A 239 39.26 -59.37 22.79
N VAL A 240 40.23 -60.13 23.30
CA VAL A 240 41.50 -60.42 22.61
C VAL A 240 41.25 -61.25 21.36
N MET A 241 40.36 -62.25 21.42
CA MET A 241 39.98 -63.05 20.26
C MET A 241 39.27 -62.22 19.19
N LEU A 242 38.33 -61.36 19.58
CA LEU A 242 37.65 -60.44 18.65
C LEU A 242 38.63 -59.48 17.99
N LYS A 243 39.55 -58.90 18.77
CA LYS A 243 40.59 -58.01 18.24
C LYS A 243 41.51 -58.75 17.27
N LYS A 244 41.99 -59.94 17.64
CA LYS A 244 42.80 -60.78 16.74
C LYS A 244 42.06 -61.14 15.46
N LYS A 245 40.76 -61.46 15.55
CA LYS A 245 39.91 -61.74 14.39
C LYS A 245 39.76 -60.51 13.50
N ALA A 246 39.51 -59.33 14.07
CA ALA A 246 39.41 -58.08 13.33
C ALA A 246 40.73 -57.70 12.66
N ASP A 247 41.86 -57.83 13.37
CA ASP A 247 43.19 -57.53 12.85
C ASP A 247 43.59 -58.49 11.71
N LEU A 248 43.21 -59.77 11.81
CA LEU A 248 43.39 -60.73 10.73
C LEU A 248 42.52 -60.38 9.53
N LEU A 249 41.24 -60.07 9.74
CA LEU A 249 40.36 -59.64 8.66
C LEU A 249 40.92 -58.40 7.96
N ALA A 250 41.33 -57.37 8.70
CA ALA A 250 41.91 -56.15 8.15
C ALA A 250 43.18 -56.40 7.30
N LYS A 251 44.00 -57.38 7.66
CA LYS A 251 45.22 -57.74 6.89
C LYS A 251 44.92 -58.48 5.58
N TYR A 252 43.84 -59.25 5.53
CA TYR A 252 43.57 -60.18 4.43
C TYR A 252 42.35 -59.79 3.58
N SER A 253 41.54 -58.83 4.01
CA SER A 253 40.40 -58.34 3.23
C SER A 253 40.85 -57.24 2.26
N SER A 254 40.60 -57.44 0.96
CA SER A 254 40.69 -56.36 -0.03
C SER A 254 39.52 -55.38 0.16
N GLU A 255 39.70 -54.09 -0.15
CA GLU A 255 38.63 -53.08 -0.01
C GLU A 255 37.35 -53.45 -0.76
N ALA A 256 37.47 -54.17 -1.88
CA ALA A 256 36.33 -54.67 -2.65
C ALA A 256 35.55 -55.78 -1.92
N SER A 257 36.25 -56.67 -1.20
CA SER A 257 35.62 -57.74 -0.41
C SER A 257 34.89 -57.21 0.82
N ILE A 258 35.43 -56.16 1.45
CA ILE A 258 34.78 -55.49 2.59
C ILE A 258 33.46 -54.85 2.14
N LYS A 259 33.48 -54.10 1.03
CA LYS A 259 32.27 -53.45 0.48
C LYS A 259 31.17 -54.46 0.12
N GLN A 260 31.52 -55.57 -0.52
CA GLN A 260 30.54 -56.63 -0.83
C GLN A 260 29.95 -57.26 0.44
N GLN A 261 30.75 -57.42 1.49
CA GLN A 261 30.27 -57.97 2.76
C GLN A 261 29.39 -56.98 3.53
N GLU A 262 29.71 -55.68 3.49
CA GLU A 262 28.87 -54.61 4.03
C GLU A 262 27.53 -54.52 3.29
N GLU A 263 27.54 -54.57 1.96
CA GLU A 263 26.32 -54.60 1.14
C GLU A 263 25.46 -55.83 1.46
N SER A 264 26.07 -57.03 1.52
CA SER A 264 25.41 -58.28 1.92
C SER A 264 24.77 -58.20 3.32
N ASN A 265 25.52 -57.70 4.31
CA ASN A 265 25.02 -57.51 5.67
C ASN A 265 23.90 -56.47 5.72
N ALA A 266 23.99 -55.40 4.93
CA ALA A 266 22.95 -54.38 4.82
C ALA A 266 21.65 -54.97 4.23
N PHE A 267 21.75 -55.86 3.24
CA PHE A 267 20.58 -56.60 2.72
C PHE A 267 19.96 -57.56 3.74
N LEU A 268 20.78 -58.21 4.57
CA LEU A 268 20.32 -59.11 5.64
C LEU A 268 19.68 -58.36 6.82
N SER A 269 20.16 -57.15 7.15
CA SER A 269 19.63 -56.31 8.24
C SER A 269 18.34 -55.55 7.91
N LYS A 270 17.96 -55.50 6.62
CA LYS A 270 16.77 -54.80 6.11
C LYS A 270 15.53 -55.70 5.98
N ARG A 271 15.60 -56.95 6.46
CA ARG A 271 14.44 -57.82 6.69
C ARG A 271 14.05 -57.78 8.16
#